data_AF-A0A2D6VIQ1-F1
#
_entry.id   AF-A0A2D6VIQ1-F1
#
_cell.length_a   1.000
_cell.length_b   1.000
_cell.length_c   1.000
_cell.angle_alpha   90.00
_cell.angle_beta   90.00
_cell.angle_gamma   90.00
#
_symmetry.space_group_name_H-M   'P 1'
#
loop_
_entity.id
_entity.type
_entity.pdbx_description
1 polymer ?
#
loop_
_entity_poly.entity_id
_entity_poly.type
_entity_poly.pdbx_seq_one_letter_code
_entity_poly.pdbx_strand_id
1 'polypeptide(L)' 'MPPVINYAGQVAVDGEAFEGNGLFKFAIVNDSGSTTYWSNDGTSTAGAEPTASVSVSVSGGLYSILLGNSAIQGMNAIDS' A
#
# COMPACT_ATOMS: atom_id res chain seq x y z
N MET A 1 -0.95 5.16 20.06
CA MET A 1 -0.92 5.54 18.63
C MET A 1 -0.78 4.27 17.85
N PRO A 2 -1.63 4.01 16.84
CA PRO A 2 -1.50 2.81 16.01
C PRO A 2 -0.10 2.72 15.39
N PRO A 3 0.47 1.52 15.24
CA PRO A 3 1.73 1.33 14.53
C PRO A 3 1.63 1.82 13.08
N VAL A 4 2.71 2.39 12.57
CA VAL A 4 2.87 2.74 11.14
C VAL A 4 4.13 2.10 10.59
N ILE A 5 4.08 1.67 9.34
CA ILE A 5 5.20 1.01 8.65
C ILE A 5 5.58 1.86 7.44
N ASN A 6 6.85 2.26 7.35
CA ASN A 6 7.37 2.90 6.15
C ASN A 6 7.61 1.86 5.07
N TYR A 7 6.98 2.03 3.90
CA TYR A 7 7.17 1.19 2.74
C TYR A 7 7.57 2.05 1.55
N ALA A 8 8.71 1.75 0.94
CA ALA A 8 9.25 2.48 -0.19
C ALA A 8 9.51 1.54 -1.36
N GLY A 9 9.31 2.05 -2.57
CA GLY A 9 9.47 1.27 -3.79
C GLY A 9 9.81 2.12 -4.99
N GLN A 10 10.07 1.45 -6.11
CA GLN A 10 10.34 2.06 -7.40
C GLN A 10 9.28 1.64 -8.43
N VAL A 11 8.91 2.56 -9.31
CA VAL A 11 8.00 2.36 -10.44
C VAL A 11 8.66 2.90 -11.71
N ALA A 12 8.65 2.08 -12.74
CA ALA A 12 9.06 2.45 -14.09
C ALA A 12 8.00 2.00 -15.10
N VAL A 13 7.85 2.75 -16.18
CA VAL A 13 6.99 2.42 -17.32
C VAL A 13 7.88 2.35 -18.56
N ASP A 14 7.91 1.19 -19.22
CA ASP A 14 8.78 0.92 -20.37
C ASP A 14 10.28 1.20 -20.11
N GLY A 15 10.72 1.01 -18.86
CA GLY A 15 12.11 1.22 -18.43
C GLY A 15 12.43 2.64 -17.98
N GLU A 16 11.53 3.60 -18.20
CA GLU A 16 11.67 4.99 -17.76
C GLU A 16 11.04 5.21 -16.39
N ALA A 17 11.68 6.05 -15.57
CA ALA A 17 11.20 6.37 -14.23
C ALA A 17 9.81 7.04 -14.30
N PHE A 18 8.85 6.52 -13.55
CA PHE A 18 7.49 7.08 -13.53
C PHE A 18 7.45 8.39 -12.73
N GLU A 19 6.66 9.34 -13.21
CA GLU A 19 6.40 10.64 -12.57
C GLU A 19 4.89 10.89 -12.50
N GLY A 20 4.38 11.17 -11.31
CA GLY A 20 2.97 11.46 -11.08
C GLY A 20 2.35 10.62 -9.96
N ASN A 21 1.02 10.49 -9.96
CA ASN A 21 0.32 9.73 -8.93
C ASN A 21 0.14 8.26 -9.36
N GLY A 22 0.70 7.34 -8.60
CA GLY A 22 0.43 5.92 -8.71
C GLY A 22 -0.76 5.50 -7.86
N LEU A 23 -1.54 4.53 -8.35
CA LEU A 23 -2.64 3.92 -7.60
C LEU A 23 -2.18 2.56 -7.08
N PHE A 24 -1.88 2.49 -5.79
CA PHE A 24 -1.33 1.28 -5.17
C PHE A 24 -2.33 0.63 -4.24
N LYS A 25 -2.22 -0.68 -4.09
CA LYS A 25 -3.00 -1.46 -3.13
C LYS A 25 -2.05 -2.25 -2.27
N PHE A 26 -2.30 -2.28 -0.97
CA PHE A 26 -1.41 -2.88 0.00
C PHE A 26 -2.17 -3.86 0.88
N ALA A 27 -1.60 -5.04 1.08
CA ALA A 27 -2.04 -6.01 2.05
C ALA A 27 -0.82 -6.62 2.76
N ILE A 28 -0.95 -6.86 4.06
CA ILE A 28 -0.01 -7.67 4.84
C ILE A 28 -0.64 -9.05 4.97
N VAL A 29 0.06 -10.07 4.47
CA VAL A 29 -0.40 -11.46 4.43
C VAL A 29 0.60 -12.39 5.13
N ASN A 30 0.18 -13.62 5.43
CA ASN A 30 1.10 -14.66 5.88
C ASN A 30 2.07 -15.11 4.78
N ASP A 31 3.05 -15.96 5.15
CA ASP A 31 4.08 -16.48 4.23
C ASP A 31 3.52 -17.12 2.95
N SER A 32 2.39 -17.81 3.06
CA SER A 32 1.72 -18.52 1.98
C SER A 32 0.76 -17.64 1.18
N GLY A 33 0.58 -16.38 1.58
CA GLY A 33 -0.37 -15.46 0.95
C GLY A 33 -1.83 -15.90 1.06
N SER A 34 -2.17 -16.76 2.02
CA SER A 34 -3.50 -17.34 2.20
C SER A 34 -4.31 -16.68 3.32
N THR A 35 -3.66 -15.93 4.21
CA THR A 35 -4.30 -15.19 5.31
C THR A 35 -3.92 -13.73 5.20
N THR A 36 -4.92 -12.85 5.20
CA THR A 36 -4.72 -11.41 5.29
C THR A 36 -4.74 -10.98 6.74
N TYR A 37 -3.69 -10.30 7.20
CA TYR A 37 -3.65 -9.65 8.51
C TYR A 37 -4.14 -8.20 8.45
N TRP A 38 -3.88 -7.53 7.34
CA TRP A 38 -4.29 -6.13 7.14
C TRP A 38 -4.35 -5.81 5.65
N SER A 39 -5.21 -4.85 5.27
CA SER A 39 -5.17 -4.20 3.96
C SER A 39 -5.50 -2.73 4.07
N ASN A 40 -5.04 -1.95 3.09
CA ASN A 40 -5.23 -0.50 3.09
C ASN A 40 -6.71 -0.11 3.17
N ASP A 41 -7.64 -0.91 2.65
CA ASP A 41 -9.07 -0.62 2.67
C ASP A 41 -9.89 -1.63 3.50
N GLY A 42 -9.23 -2.64 4.08
CA GLY A 42 -9.87 -3.66 4.92
C GLY A 42 -10.66 -4.71 4.14
N THR A 43 -10.59 -4.74 2.81
CA THR A 43 -11.37 -5.69 2.00
C THR A 43 -10.59 -6.92 1.56
N SER A 44 -9.27 -6.95 1.75
CA SER A 44 -8.48 -8.14 1.42
C SER A 44 -8.88 -9.29 2.35
N THR A 45 -9.37 -10.37 1.76
CA THR A 45 -9.72 -11.61 2.47
C THR A 45 -8.98 -12.77 1.86
N ALA A 46 -8.41 -13.65 2.69
CA ALA A 46 -7.66 -14.84 2.24
C ALA A 46 -6.55 -14.52 1.21
N GLY A 47 -5.84 -13.39 1.41
CA GLY A 47 -4.77 -12.92 0.52
C GLY A 47 -5.24 -12.23 -0.76
N ALA A 48 -6.53 -12.03 -0.96
CA ALA A 48 -7.06 -11.33 -2.12
C ALA A 48 -6.58 -9.87 -2.19
N GLU A 49 -6.57 -9.30 -3.38
CA GLU A 49 -6.26 -7.90 -3.58
C GLU A 49 -7.31 -6.99 -2.91
N PRO A 50 -6.89 -5.86 -2.30
CA PRO A 50 -7.79 -4.78 -1.88
C PRO A 50 -8.71 -4.27 -3.00
N THR A 51 -9.88 -3.74 -2.66
CA THR A 51 -10.84 -3.19 -3.64
C THR A 51 -10.41 -1.78 -4.08
N ALA A 52 -10.15 -0.91 -3.11
CA ALA A 52 -9.78 0.48 -3.29
C ALA A 52 -8.25 0.66 -3.20
N SER A 53 -7.72 1.50 -4.07
CA SER A 53 -6.32 1.91 -4.05
C SER A 53 -6.09 3.14 -3.18
N VAL A 54 -4.82 3.34 -2.82
CA VAL A 54 -4.27 4.57 -2.27
C VAL A 54 -3.54 5.30 -3.39
N SER A 55 -3.82 6.58 -3.55
CA SER A 55 -3.06 7.46 -4.45
C SER A 55 -1.77 7.89 -3.77
N VAL A 56 -0.62 7.64 -4.40
CA VAL A 56 0.71 7.97 -3.86
C VAL A 56 1.49 8.73 -4.92
N SER A 57 2.06 9.86 -4.54
CA SER A 57 2.96 10.60 -5.43
C SER A 57 4.26 9.84 -5.61
N VAL A 58 4.62 9.60 -6.86
CA VAL A 58 5.87 8.99 -7.32
C VAL A 58 6.69 10.10 -7.97
N SER A 59 7.95 10.21 -7.57
CA SER A 59 8.90 11.15 -8.18
C SER A 59 10.25 10.50 -8.44
N GLY A 60 10.78 10.70 -9.63
CA GLY A 60 11.95 10.02 -10.15
C GLY A 60 11.80 8.50 -10.13
N GLY A 61 10.57 8.00 -10.29
CA GLY A 61 10.23 6.59 -10.14
C GLY A 61 10.19 6.12 -8.69
N LEU A 62 10.48 6.94 -7.68
CA LEU A 62 10.50 6.54 -6.28
C LEU A 62 9.22 6.98 -5.56
N TYR A 63 8.75 6.13 -4.65
CA TYR A 63 7.70 6.50 -3.69
C TYR A 63 8.02 5.99 -2.29
N SER A 64 7.41 6.61 -1.30
CA SER A 64 7.33 6.09 0.06
C SER A 64 5.96 6.39 0.64
N ILE A 65 5.47 5.50 1.49
CA ILE A 65 4.18 5.63 2.16
C ILE A 65 4.23 5.04 3.57
N LEU A 66 3.47 5.64 4.48
CA LEU A 66 3.28 5.14 5.83
C LEU A 66 2.02 4.27 5.87
N LEU A 67 2.18 2.95 5.79
CA LEU A 67 1.09 2.00 5.95
C LEU A 67 0.51 2.11 7.37
N GLY A 68 -0.81 2.08 7.51
CA GLY A 68 -1.50 2.27 8.79
C GLY A 68 -1.80 3.72 9.16
N ASN A 69 -1.32 4.71 8.39
CA ASN A 69 -1.62 6.12 8.67
C ASN A 69 -3.01 6.50 8.14
N SER A 70 -4.01 6.52 9.02
CA SER A 70 -5.41 6.82 8.68
C SER A 70 -5.69 8.28 8.29
N ALA A 71 -4.70 9.17 8.37
CA ALA A 71 -4.80 10.50 7.77
C ALA A 71 -4.67 10.46 6.23
N ILE A 72 -4.19 9.36 5.66
CA ILE A 72 -4.09 9.14 4.22
C ILE A 72 -5.41 8.54 3.71
N GLN A 73 -5.98 9.12 2.66
CA GLN A 73 -7.22 8.60 2.08
C GLN A 73 -7.02 7.19 1.50
N GLY A 74 -7.93 6.27 1.84
CA GLY A 74 -7.85 4.86 1.44
C GLY A 74 -6.88 4.02 2.27
N MET A 75 -6.42 4.54 3.41
CA MET A 75 -5.52 3.86 4.35
C MET A 75 -6.21 3.61 5.69
N ASN A 76 -6.46 2.34 6.01
CA ASN A 76 -6.93 1.91 7.31
C ASN A 76 -5.78 1.86 8.31
N ALA A 77 -6.11 2.04 9.59
CA ALA A 77 -5.14 1.84 10.66
C ALA A 77 -4.67 0.37 10.68
N ILE A 78 -3.41 0.15 11.06
CA ILE A 78 -2.95 -1.19 11.44
C ILE A 78 -3.31 -1.36 12.91
N ASP A 79 -4.23 -2.28 13.19
CA ASP A 79 -4.55 -2.65 14.56
C ASP A 79 -3.44 -3.57 15.12
N SER A 80 -3.07 -3.34 16.37
CA SER A 80 -2.04 -4.07 17.11
C SER A 80 -2.57 -5.32 17.78
#